data_AF-A0A9P6PLI1-F1
#
_entry.id   AF-A0A9P6PLI1-F1
#
_cell.length_a   1.000
_cell.length_b   1.000
_cell.length_c   1.000
_cell.angle_alpha   90.00
_cell.angle_beta   90.00
_cell.angle_gamma   90.00
#
_symmetry.space_group_name_H-M   'P 1'
#
loop_
_entity.id
_entity.type
_entity.pdbx_description
1 polymer ?
#
loop_
_entity_poly.entity_id
_entity_poly.type
_entity_poly.pdbx_seq_one_letter_code
_entity_poly.pdbx_strand_id
1 'polypeptide(L)'
;MPLRLVWLSVVVVIILALPSLGSSATLSAISGISIIGFTTSYAIPILLRITVGAPNFVQREFNLGRFSKPIGWVACIWTAFIFCIFNIPQSWPVSDMEVFNFTPAAVGFLLLFTTSTWFLSARHWFKGPVSEIALQELDGIVPVQGGEKEEVVE
;
A
#
# COMPACT_ATOMS: atom_id res chain seq x y z
N MET A 1 -8.91 -14.36 -18.87
CA MET A 1 -7.87 -14.66 -17.86
C MET A 1 -6.51 -14.72 -18.53
N PRO A 2 -5.53 -13.88 -18.17
CA PRO A 2 -4.21 -13.90 -18.81
C PRO A 2 -3.35 -15.07 -18.28
N LEU A 3 -3.38 -16.22 -18.95
CA LEU A 3 -2.71 -17.45 -18.51
C LEU A 3 -1.18 -17.32 -18.34
N ARG A 4 -0.53 -16.50 -19.19
CA ARG A 4 0.92 -16.26 -19.13
C ARG A 4 1.34 -15.56 -17.83
N LEU A 5 0.51 -14.65 -17.32
CA LEU A 5 0.77 -13.94 -16.05
C LEU A 5 0.63 -14.87 -14.84
N VAL A 6 -0.30 -15.83 -14.90
CA VAL A 6 -0.47 -16.84 -13.84
C VAL A 6 0.76 -17.74 -13.75
N TRP A 7 1.28 -18.23 -14.87
CA TRP A 7 2.52 -19.02 -14.84
C TRP A 7 3.72 -18.22 -14.35
N LEU A 8 3.82 -16.94 -14.72
CA LEU A 8 4.87 -16.05 -14.24
C LEU A 8 4.80 -15.86 -12.71
N SER A 9 3.60 -15.65 -12.14
CA SER A 9 3.46 -15.50 -10.69
C SER A 9 3.82 -16.77 -9.94
N VAL A 10 3.42 -17.94 -10.47
CA VAL A 10 3.79 -19.25 -9.88
C VAL A 10 5.31 -19.44 -9.86
N VAL A 11 5.99 -19.17 -10.98
CA VAL A 11 7.47 -19.29 -11.06
C VAL A 11 8.16 -18.35 -10.06
N VAL A 12 7.69 -17.11 -9.94
CA VAL A 12 8.24 -16.14 -8.98
C VAL A 12 8.08 -16.62 -7.55
N VAL A 13 6.90 -17.15 -7.17
CA VAL A 13 6.66 -17.67 -5.81
C VAL A 13 7.54 -18.88 -5.51
N ILE A 14 7.75 -19.78 -6.48
CA ILE A 14 8.66 -20.93 -6.31
C ILE A 14 10.09 -20.44 -6.03
N ILE A 15 10.57 -19.48 -6.82
CA ILE A 15 11.93 -18.91 -6.63
C ILE A 15 12.06 -18.25 -5.25
N LEU A 16 11.04 -17.51 -4.79
CA LEU A 16 11.04 -16.88 -3.47
C LEU A 16 10.92 -17.88 -2.30
N ALA A 17 10.35 -19.07 -2.54
CA ALA A 17 10.22 -20.12 -1.52
C ALA A 17 11.50 -20.97 -1.38
N LEU A 18 12.34 -21.09 -2.41
CA LEU A 18 13.57 -21.90 -2.35
C LEU A 18 14.51 -21.54 -1.18
N PRO A 19 14.77 -20.26 -0.87
CA PRO A 19 15.62 -19.89 0.27
C PRO A 19 15.05 -20.32 1.62
N SER A 20 13.73 -20.50 1.71
CA SER A 20 13.04 -20.83 2.96
C SER A 20 13.31 -22.26 3.44
N LEU A 21 13.85 -23.13 2.58
CA LEU A 21 14.21 -24.51 2.93
C LEU A 21 15.60 -24.62 3.60
N GLY A 22 16.43 -23.60 3.46
CA GLY A 22 17.84 -23.64 3.89
C GLY A 22 18.09 -23.23 5.34
N SER A 23 17.23 -22.40 5.94
CA SER A 23 17.45 -21.89 7.32
C SER A 23 16.18 -21.33 7.94
N SER A 24 16.07 -21.48 9.27
CA SER A 24 15.02 -20.85 10.09
C SER A 24 15.10 -19.31 10.07
N ALA A 25 16.31 -18.74 9.94
CA ALA A 25 16.49 -17.30 9.82
C ALA A 25 15.91 -16.74 8.51
N THR A 26 16.07 -17.48 7.41
CA THR A 26 15.53 -17.09 6.10
C THR A 26 14.00 -17.17 6.08
N LEU A 27 13.40 -18.16 6.74
CA LEU A 27 11.94 -18.26 6.91
C LEU A 27 11.36 -17.07 7.67
N SER A 28 11.97 -16.71 8.80
CA SER A 28 11.55 -15.56 9.62
C SER A 28 11.70 -14.24 8.84
N ALA A 29 12.78 -14.07 8.08
CA ALA A 29 12.99 -12.90 7.24
C ALA A 29 11.92 -12.78 6.14
N ILE A 30 11.65 -13.85 5.37
CA ILE A 30 10.65 -13.85 4.29
C ILE A 30 9.25 -13.51 4.83
N SER A 31 8.89 -14.10 5.97
CA SER A 31 7.61 -13.86 6.64
C SER A 31 7.49 -12.40 7.08
N GLY A 32 8.55 -11.85 7.69
CA GLY A 32 8.59 -10.45 8.12
C GLY A 32 8.44 -9.47 6.96
N ILE A 33 9.15 -9.70 5.85
CA ILE A 33 9.04 -8.87 4.63
C ILE A 33 7.62 -8.94 4.06
N SER A 34 7.00 -10.12 4.06
CA SER A 34 5.64 -10.31 3.57
C SER A 34 4.63 -9.51 4.39
N ILE A 35 4.73 -9.57 5.72
CA ILE A 35 3.87 -8.82 6.64
C ILE A 35 4.08 -7.31 6.47
N ILE A 36 5.35 -6.86 6.43
CA ILE A 36 5.70 -5.45 6.22
C ILE A 36 5.13 -4.95 4.90
N GLY A 37 5.38 -5.66 3.79
CA GLY A 37 4.91 -5.25 2.46
C GLY A 37 3.39 -5.14 2.39
N PHE A 38 2.68 -6.13 2.93
CA PHE A 38 1.21 -6.12 3.03
C PHE A 38 0.73 -4.93 3.85
N THR A 39 1.20 -4.76 5.10
CA THR A 39 0.70 -3.69 5.99
C THR A 39 1.01 -2.30 5.43
N THR A 40 2.19 -2.10 4.84
CA THR A 40 2.56 -0.82 4.20
C THR A 40 1.69 -0.53 2.98
N SER A 41 1.35 -1.54 2.18
CA SER A 41 0.48 -1.37 1.01
C SER A 41 -0.91 -0.83 1.37
N TYR A 42 -1.46 -1.20 2.53
CA TYR A 42 -2.73 -0.64 3.01
C TYR A 42 -2.55 0.69 3.74
N ALA A 43 -1.41 0.90 4.40
CA ALA A 43 -1.13 2.18 5.08
C ALA A 43 -1.03 3.35 4.08
N ILE A 44 -0.49 3.15 2.88
CA ILE A 44 -0.36 4.20 1.85
C ILE A 44 -1.71 4.85 1.49
N PRO A 45 -2.76 4.12 1.04
CA PRO A 45 -4.04 4.74 0.71
C PRO A 45 -4.73 5.32 1.96
N ILE A 46 -4.51 4.75 3.14
CA ILE A 46 -5.02 5.32 4.41
C ILE A 46 -4.36 6.69 4.68
N LEU A 47 -3.04 6.79 4.54
CA LEU A 47 -2.29 8.05 4.66
C LEU A 47 -2.76 9.08 3.64
N LEU A 48 -2.87 8.70 2.37
CA LEU A 48 -3.35 9.59 1.30
C LEU A 48 -4.76 10.10 1.58
N ARG A 49 -5.64 9.26 2.12
CA ARG A 49 -7.01 9.65 2.50
C ARG A 49 -7.03 10.69 3.63
N ILE A 50 -6.14 10.58 4.61
CA ILE A 50 -6.09 11.50 5.77
C ILE A 50 -5.38 12.82 5.42
N THR A 51 -4.41 12.78 4.51
CA THR A 51 -3.56 13.93 4.16
C THR A 51 -4.12 14.70 2.96
N VAL A 52 -4.14 14.08 1.78
CA VAL A 52 -4.48 14.72 0.49
C VAL A 52 -5.99 14.68 0.23
N GLY A 53 -6.67 13.59 0.60
CA GLY A 53 -8.11 13.39 0.37
C GLY A 53 -9.03 14.04 1.39
N ALA A 54 -8.50 14.57 2.51
CA ALA A 54 -9.33 15.07 3.62
C ALA A 54 -10.26 16.25 3.30
N PRO A 55 -9.90 17.24 2.45
CA PRO A 55 -10.78 18.39 2.16
C PRO A 55 -11.81 18.13 1.05
N ASN A 56 -11.59 17.17 0.15
CA ASN A 56 -12.44 16.93 -1.04
C ASN A 56 -13.23 15.61 -0.99
N PHE A 57 -13.36 14.98 0.18
CA PHE A 57 -14.03 13.69 0.31
C PHE A 57 -15.54 13.87 0.44
N VAL A 58 -16.29 13.44 -0.59
CA VAL A 58 -17.75 13.33 -0.52
C VAL A 58 -18.12 12.27 0.52
N GLN A 59 -18.99 12.62 1.47
CA GLN A 59 -19.43 11.68 2.49
C GLN A 59 -20.26 10.57 1.86
N ARG A 60 -19.75 9.33 1.93
CA ARG A 60 -20.48 8.14 1.50
C ARG A 60 -21.43 7.68 2.61
N GLU A 61 -22.51 6.98 2.24
CA GLU A 61 -23.62 6.53 3.12
C GLU A 61 -23.14 5.88 4.44
N PHE A 62 -22.02 5.17 4.42
CA PHE A 62 -21.34 4.71 5.63
C PHE A 62 -20.13 5.61 5.93
N ASN A 63 -20.30 6.53 6.90
CA ASN A 63 -19.23 7.37 7.39
C ASN A 63 -18.96 7.12 8.88
N LEU A 64 -17.68 7.04 9.26
CA LEU A 64 -17.26 7.01 10.67
C LEU A 64 -17.16 8.44 11.26
N GLY A 65 -17.67 9.44 10.54
CA GLY A 65 -17.58 10.86 10.87
C GLY A 65 -16.20 11.28 11.37
N ARG A 66 -16.19 11.83 12.59
CA ARG A 66 -15.01 12.40 13.26
C ARG A 66 -13.96 11.34 13.66
N PHE A 67 -14.34 10.07 13.83
CA PHE A 67 -13.42 9.00 14.20
C PHE A 67 -12.57 8.50 13.05
N SER A 68 -12.91 8.87 11.81
CA SER A 68 -12.20 8.41 10.62
C SER A 68 -10.75 8.89 10.53
N LYS A 69 -10.46 10.12 10.99
CA LYS A 69 -9.09 10.69 11.02
C LYS A 69 -8.20 10.07 12.10
N PRO A 70 -8.61 9.97 13.39
CA PRO A 70 -7.76 9.38 14.43
C PRO A 70 -7.48 7.89 14.20
N ILE A 71 -8.48 7.10 13.76
CA ILE A 71 -8.28 5.67 13.45
C ILE A 71 -7.25 5.50 12.33
N GLY A 72 -7.31 6.36 11.31
CA GLY A 72 -6.34 6.35 10.23
C GLY A 72 -4.92 6.66 10.71
N TRP A 73 -4.74 7.65 11.59
CA TRP A 73 -3.43 7.94 12.19
C TRP A 73 -2.91 6.78 13.04
N VAL A 74 -3.77 6.18 13.86
CA VAL A 74 -3.42 4.99 14.67
C VAL A 74 -2.96 3.85 13.79
N ALA A 75 -3.64 3.57 12.67
CA ALA A 75 -3.23 2.55 11.72
C ALA A 75 -1.84 2.82 11.14
N CYS A 76 -1.54 4.08 10.78
CA CYS A 76 -0.25 4.45 10.21
C CYS A 76 0.89 4.36 11.24
N ILE A 77 0.64 4.81 12.47
CA ILE A 77 1.58 4.70 13.60
C ILE A 77 1.83 3.22 13.91
N TRP A 78 0.78 2.40 13.92
CA TRP A 78 0.88 0.96 14.13
C TRP A 78 1.72 0.27 13.04
N THR A 79 1.52 0.63 11.78
CA THR A 79 2.35 0.14 10.67
C THR A 79 3.83 0.54 10.85
N ALA A 80 4.11 1.79 11.24
CA ALA A 80 5.48 2.23 11.52
C ALA A 80 6.10 1.48 12.70
N PHE A 81 5.31 1.20 13.74
CA PHE A 81 5.75 0.42 14.90
C PHE A 81 6.13 -1.02 14.53
N ILE A 82 5.26 -1.72 13.78
CA ILE A 82 5.55 -3.08 13.28
C ILE A 82 6.78 -3.08 12.38
N PHE A 83 6.92 -2.08 11.51
CA PHE A 83 8.11 -1.93 10.67
C PHE A 83 9.40 -1.88 11.50
N CYS A 84 9.45 -1.04 12.55
CA CYS A 84 10.62 -0.96 13.42
C CYS A 84 10.92 -2.28 14.14
N ILE A 85 9.91 -2.95 14.70
CA ILE A 85 10.10 -4.22 15.42
C ILE A 85 10.72 -5.31 14.54
N PHE A 86 10.24 -5.47 13.31
CA PHE A 86 10.73 -6.51 12.42
C PHE A 86 12.17 -6.26 11.91
N ASN A 87 12.66 -5.02 12.02
CA ASN A 87 14.05 -4.66 11.69
C ASN A 87 15.02 -4.85 12.87
N ILE A 88 14.53 -5.08 14.09
CA ILE A 88 15.35 -5.32 15.28
C ILE A 88 15.83 -6.79 15.30
N PRO A 89 17.06 -7.08 15.75
CA PRO A 89 17.55 -8.45 15.90
C PRO A 89 16.70 -9.24 16.93
N GLN A 90 16.30 -10.47 16.57
CA GLN A 90 15.40 -11.29 17.40
C GLN A 90 16.12 -12.00 18.55
N SER A 91 17.45 -12.08 18.53
CA SER A 91 18.25 -12.77 19.55
C SER A 91 19.64 -12.17 19.69
N TRP A 92 20.19 -12.32 20.91
CA TRP A 92 21.50 -11.85 21.33
C TRP A 92 22.29 -13.06 21.88
N PRO A 93 23.57 -13.27 21.56
CA PRO A 93 24.50 -12.44 20.80
C PRO A 93 24.41 -12.61 19.27
N VAL A 94 24.66 -11.53 18.53
CA VAL A 94 24.66 -11.45 17.04
C VAL A 94 25.94 -11.98 16.39
N SER A 95 26.67 -12.85 17.08
CA SER A 95 27.99 -13.35 16.66
C SER A 95 27.91 -14.39 15.53
N ASP A 96 26.78 -15.08 15.41
CA ASP A 96 26.56 -16.13 14.42
C ASP A 96 25.83 -15.56 13.20
N MET A 97 26.40 -15.76 12.00
CA MET A 97 25.79 -15.41 10.72
C MET A 97 24.41 -16.06 10.51
N GLU A 98 24.14 -17.15 11.24
CA GLU A 98 22.85 -17.84 11.28
C GLU A 98 21.76 -17.06 12.02
N VAL A 99 22.12 -16.08 12.85
CA VAL A 99 21.21 -15.30 13.70
C VAL A 99 21.00 -13.87 13.18
N PHE A 100 21.73 -13.48 12.14
CA PHE A 100 21.61 -12.14 11.56
C PHE A 100 20.23 -11.93 10.94
N ASN A 101 19.53 -10.88 11.37
CA ASN A 101 18.23 -10.54 10.81
C ASN A 101 18.42 -9.90 9.42
N PHE A 102 18.13 -10.64 8.35
CA PHE A 102 18.20 -10.17 6.96
C PHE A 102 17.05 -9.23 6.55
N THR A 103 16.06 -9.01 7.44
CA THR A 103 14.87 -8.18 7.16
C THR A 103 15.23 -6.75 6.71
N PRO A 104 16.16 -6.01 7.35
CA PRO A 104 16.49 -4.65 6.92
C PRO A 104 17.13 -4.59 5.53
N ALA A 105 18.01 -5.55 5.21
CA ALA A 105 18.64 -5.64 3.89
C ALA A 105 17.60 -5.92 2.80
N ALA A 106 16.66 -6.83 3.06
CA ALA A 106 15.61 -7.16 2.12
C ALA A 106 14.59 -6.02 1.94
N VAL A 107 14.26 -5.30 3.01
CA VAL A 107 13.44 -4.08 2.95
C VAL A 107 14.13 -2.99 2.15
N GLY A 108 15.44 -2.78 2.35
CA GLY A 108 16.25 -1.85 1.56
C GLY A 108 16.24 -2.21 0.07
N PHE A 109 16.45 -3.48 -0.26
CA PHE A 109 16.34 -3.98 -1.64
C PHE A 109 14.95 -3.72 -2.24
N LEU A 110 13.87 -3.99 -1.50
CA LEU A 110 12.50 -3.78 -1.96
C LEU A 110 12.21 -2.30 -2.23
N LEU A 111 12.65 -1.40 -1.34
CA LEU A 111 12.50 0.05 -1.51
C LEU A 111 13.27 0.54 -2.73
N LEU A 112 14.52 0.09 -2.91
CA LEU A 112 15.32 0.43 -4.09
C LEU A 112 14.69 -0.09 -5.38
N PHE A 113 14.20 -1.33 -5.39
CA PHE A 113 13.54 -1.92 -6.55
C PHE A 113 12.24 -1.16 -6.90
N THR A 114 11.40 -0.88 -5.90
CA THR A 114 10.12 -0.17 -6.10
C THR A 114 10.35 1.27 -6.57
N THR A 115 11.29 2.00 -5.96
CA THR A 115 11.61 3.37 -6.38
C THR A 115 12.26 3.39 -7.77
N SER A 116 13.17 2.47 -8.06
CA SER A 116 13.81 2.37 -9.38
C SER A 116 12.79 2.07 -10.47
N THR A 117 11.92 1.07 -10.27
CA THR A 117 10.85 0.74 -11.23
C THR A 117 9.89 1.91 -11.46
N TRP A 118 9.60 2.70 -10.42
CA TRP A 118 8.80 3.91 -10.55
C TRP A 118 9.47 4.97 -11.42
N PHE A 119 10.73 5.29 -11.14
CA PHE A 119 11.49 6.31 -11.88
C PHE A 119 11.81 5.90 -13.33
N LEU A 120 12.11 4.62 -13.55
CA LEU A 120 12.51 4.08 -14.85
C LEU A 120 11.33 3.84 -15.79
N SER A 121 10.19 3.39 -15.29
CA SER A 121 9.08 2.93 -16.14
C SER A 121 7.73 3.47 -15.70
N ALA A 122 7.32 3.24 -14.45
CA ALA A 122 5.93 3.44 -14.07
C ALA A 122 5.45 4.89 -14.26
N ARG A 123 6.32 5.88 -14.00
CA ARG A 123 5.97 7.30 -14.20
C ARG A 123 5.63 7.70 -15.64
N HIS A 124 6.08 6.92 -16.64
CA HIS A 124 5.88 7.24 -18.05
C HIS A 124 4.57 6.70 -18.62
N TRP A 125 4.02 5.63 -18.03
CA TRP A 125 2.84 4.93 -18.55
C TRP A 125 1.62 5.04 -17.61
N PHE A 126 1.81 5.48 -16.36
CA PHE A 126 0.73 5.62 -15.39
C PHE A 126 -0.18 6.79 -15.74
N LYS A 127 -1.39 6.49 -16.23
CA LYS A 127 -2.49 7.44 -16.34
C LYS A 127 -3.30 7.39 -15.03
N GLY A 128 -3.43 8.54 -14.37
CA GLY A 128 -4.21 8.65 -13.14
C GLY A 128 -5.68 8.24 -13.35
N PRO A 129 -6.40 7.90 -12.27
CA PRO A 129 -7.79 7.48 -12.36
C PRO A 129 -8.64 8.60 -12.98
N VAL A 130 -9.29 8.28 -14.11
CA VAL A 130 -10.30 9.15 -14.72
C VAL A 130 -11.54 9.04 -13.84
N SER A 131 -12.09 10.16 -13.38
CA SER A 131 -13.32 10.12 -12.59
C SER A 131 -14.44 9.52 -13.45
N GLU A 132 -15.21 8.59 -12.87
CA GLU A 132 -16.38 7.99 -13.51
C GLU A 132 -17.39 9.08 -13.94
N ILE A 133 -17.40 10.19 -13.20
CA ILE A 133 -18.17 11.41 -13.49
C ILE A 133 -17.77 12.04 -14.84
N ALA A 134 -16.48 12.10 -15.16
CA ALA A 134 -16.01 12.67 -16.43
C ALA A 134 -16.33 11.75 -17.63
N LEU A 135 -16.36 10.43 -17.40
CA LEU A 135 -16.82 9.47 -18.41
C LEU A 135 -18.33 9.61 -18.65
N GLN A 136 -19.09 9.86 -17.58
CA GLN A 136 -20.55 10.00 -17.64
C GLN A 136 -21.01 11.34 -18.23
N GLU A 137 -20.23 12.42 -18.06
CA GLU A 137 -20.41 13.69 -18.80
C GLU A 137 -20.17 13.52 -20.31
N LEU A 138 -19.14 12.74 -20.69
CA LEU A 138 -18.83 12.46 -22.10
C LEU A 138 -19.88 11.57 -22.78
N ASP A 139 -20.52 10.67 -22.02
CA ASP A 139 -21.57 9.78 -22.51
C ASP A 139 -22.98 10.42 -22.47
N GLY A 140 -23.11 11.64 -21.92
CA GLY A 140 -24.37 12.41 -21.91
C GLY A 140 -25.49 11.79 -21.06
N ILE A 141 -25.19 10.85 -20.17
CA ILE A 141 -26.19 10.03 -19.46
C ILE A 141 -26.79 10.75 -18.23
N VAL A 142 -26.22 11.87 -17.77
CA VAL A 142 -26.74 12.61 -16.61
C VAL A 142 -26.87 14.10 -16.93
N PRO A 143 -28.10 14.66 -16.97
CA PRO A 143 -28.25 16.11 -16.94
C PRO A 143 -27.82 16.60 -15.55
N VAL A 144 -26.92 17.57 -15.53
CA VAL A 144 -26.58 18.32 -14.31
C VAL A 144 -27.87 18.96 -13.80
N GLN A 145 -28.51 18.38 -12.79
CA GLN A 145 -29.46 19.15 -11.99
C GLN A 145 -28.67 20.21 -11.26
N GLY A 146 -28.81 21.43 -11.74
CA GLY A 146 -28.23 22.62 -11.13
C GLY A 146 -28.62 22.67 -9.67
N GLY A 147 -27.63 22.96 -8.82
CA GLY A 147 -27.89 23.25 -7.42
C GLY A 147 -28.96 24.34 -7.33
N GLU A 148 -30.04 24.03 -6.61
CA GLU A 148 -30.99 25.01 -6.13
C GLU A 148 -30.20 26.17 -5.52
N LYS A 149 -30.28 27.32 -6.18
CA LYS A 149 -30.01 28.58 -5.51
C LYS A 149 -31.14 28.75 -4.51
N GLU A 150 -30.82 28.69 -3.23
CA GLU A 150 -31.67 29.23 -2.17
C GLU A 150 -31.93 30.71 -2.50
N GLU A 151 -33.04 30.98 -3.18
CA GLU A 151 -33.71 32.28 -3.16
C GLU A 151 -34.33 32.45 -1.78
N VAL A 152 -33.60 33.12 -0.89
CA VAL A 152 -34.19 33.84 0.24
C VAL A 152 -34.14 35.31 -0.14
N VAL A 153 -35.15 35.74 -0.88
CA VAL A 153 -35.51 37.15 -1.01
C VAL A 153 -36.52 37.45 0.10
N GLU A 154 -36.20 38.53 0.81
CA GLU A 154 -36.92 39.29 1.85
C GLU A 154 -38.40 38.98 2.14
#